data_AF-A0A5E7FYZ1-F1
#
_entry.id   AF-A0A5E7FYZ1-F1
#
_cell.length_a   1.000
_cell.length_b   1.000
_cell.length_c   1.000
_cell.angle_alpha   90.00
_cell.angle_beta   90.00
_cell.angle_gamma   90.00
#
_symmetry.space_group_name_H-M   'P 1'
#
loop_
_entity.id
_entity.type
_entity.pdbx_description
1 polymer ?
#
loop_
_entity_poly.entity_id
_entity_poly.type
_entity_poly.pdbx_seq_one_letter_code
_entity_poly.pdbx_strand_id
1 'polypeptide(L)'
;MTDLDTNDLEPMFQDPTVGMSAQQRVWWDALNAGSEVNKAYEQVPAYKAVADLFAEHTGKTRVSKSREAYLAKLRADQAFYKACAAEHVGRYRASQQTVDAAVLLVIDAEGNTQPRIALLDAGVPAEETARIASKTGARRKVKKALQKHAHHQNAQRMIQSEGKREYMRMAADTLSGSLEGIAVNMKTQARLARLEQSEADHARRIAELEARLAAMDARHAVDDAGVDPRAEALRLHTEGLGYKAIAGRIGRSQSTVRNWVKAA
;
A
#
# COMPACT_ATOMS: atom_id res chain seq x y z
N MET A 1 59.46 3.41 25.04
CA MET A 1 58.05 3.68 24.72
C MET A 1 57.64 4.74 25.72
N THR A 2 57.49 5.99 25.29
CA THR A 2 57.10 7.10 26.17
C THR A 2 55.65 6.91 26.58
N ASP A 3 55.41 6.73 27.88
CA ASP A 3 54.06 6.75 28.46
C ASP A 3 53.45 8.12 28.16
N LEU A 4 52.38 8.13 27.36
CA LEU A 4 51.53 9.30 27.18
C LEU A 4 50.81 9.54 28.50
N ASP A 5 51.17 10.63 29.18
CA ASP A 5 50.47 11.08 30.38
C ASP A 5 49.04 11.48 29.98
N THR A 6 48.07 10.65 30.33
CA THR A 6 46.65 10.87 30.04
C THR A 6 46.07 12.08 30.77
N ASN A 7 46.84 12.71 31.67
CA ASN A 7 46.45 13.93 32.37
C ASN A 7 46.59 15.21 31.52
N ASP A 8 47.33 15.16 30.40
CA ASP A 8 47.51 16.31 29.47
C ASP A 8 46.56 16.26 28.26
N LEU A 9 45.53 15.41 28.29
CA LEU A 9 44.53 15.37 27.23
C LEU A 9 43.52 16.51 27.38
N GLU A 10 43.47 17.41 26.39
CA GLU A 10 42.40 18.40 26.29
C GLU A 10 41.01 17.71 26.35
N PRO A 11 40.01 18.29 27.04
CA PRO A 11 38.68 17.70 27.11
C PRO A 11 38.12 17.51 25.70
N MET A 12 37.98 16.26 25.26
CA MET A 12 37.42 15.92 23.93
C MET A 12 35.97 16.42 23.74
N PHE A 13 35.29 16.80 24.83
CA PHE A 13 33.93 17.34 24.82
C PHE A 13 33.88 18.61 25.65
N GLN A 14 33.47 19.71 25.04
CA GLN A 14 33.20 20.96 25.75
C GLN A 14 32.04 20.76 26.72
N ASP A 15 32.20 21.23 27.96
CA ASP A 15 31.13 21.20 28.95
C ASP A 15 29.94 22.04 28.44
N PRO A 16 28.76 21.44 28.23
CA PRO A 16 27.58 22.13 27.68
C PRO A 16 27.02 23.21 28.63
N THR A 17 27.49 23.27 29.87
CA THR A 17 27.06 24.25 30.88
C THR A 17 27.91 25.52 30.91
N VAL A 18 28.96 25.59 30.08
CA VAL A 18 29.82 26.77 29.96
C VAL A 18 28.99 27.96 29.49
N GLY A 19 29.05 29.07 30.26
CA GLY A 19 28.27 30.28 29.98
C GLY A 19 26.83 30.29 30.53
N MET A 20 26.36 29.22 31.16
CA MET A 20 25.07 29.23 31.86
C MET A 20 25.10 30.10 33.12
N SER A 21 24.03 30.88 33.32
CA SER A 21 23.77 31.59 34.58
C SER A 21 23.53 30.64 35.75
N ALA A 22 23.65 31.13 36.99
CA ALA A 22 23.44 30.32 38.19
C ALA A 22 22.08 29.61 38.21
N GLN A 23 21.01 30.30 37.80
CA GLN A 23 19.67 29.72 37.74
C GLN A 23 19.54 28.63 36.66
N GLN A 24 20.21 28.81 35.52
CA GLN A 24 20.23 27.82 34.44
C GLN A 24 21.01 26.56 34.83
N ARG A 25 22.09 26.71 35.60
CA ARG A 25 22.82 25.57 36.18
C ARG A 25 21.96 24.77 37.14
N VAL A 26 21.20 25.43 38.01
CA VAL A 26 20.24 24.74 38.91
C VAL A 26 19.22 23.93 38.11
N TRP A 27 18.71 24.47 37.00
CA TRP A 27 17.80 23.73 36.13
C TRP A 27 18.47 22.57 35.40
N TRP A 28 19.70 22.78 34.91
CA TRP A 28 20.50 21.74 34.28
C TRP A 28 20.79 20.59 35.26
N ASP A 29 21.24 20.91 36.47
CA ASP A 29 21.53 19.94 37.52
C ASP A 29 20.27 19.16 37.93
N ALA A 30 19.12 19.85 38.01
CA ALA A 30 17.85 19.19 38.27
C ALA A 30 17.47 18.20 37.17
N LEU A 31 17.63 18.58 35.89
CA LEU A 31 17.38 17.68 34.75
C LEU A 31 18.38 16.52 34.71
N ASN A 32 19.66 16.78 35.03
CA ASN A 32 20.70 15.77 35.11
C ASN A 32 20.45 14.77 36.26
N ALA A 33 19.88 15.25 37.37
CA ALA A 33 19.40 14.44 38.48
C ALA A 33 18.09 13.66 38.18
N GLY A 34 17.52 13.84 36.98
CA GLY A 34 16.32 13.12 36.52
C GLY A 34 14.99 13.81 36.80
N SER A 35 15.01 15.10 37.16
CA SER A 35 13.79 15.89 37.30
C SER A 35 13.10 16.07 35.94
N GLU A 36 11.77 16.12 35.96
CA GLU A 36 10.98 16.35 34.74
C GLU A 36 11.07 17.78 34.24
N VAL A 37 10.89 17.95 32.92
CA VAL A 37 10.71 19.27 32.33
C VAL A 37 9.41 19.87 32.86
N ASN A 38 9.54 20.96 33.61
CA ASN A 38 8.46 21.67 34.26
C ASN A 38 7.59 22.44 33.24
N LYS A 39 6.34 22.74 33.60
CA LYS A 39 5.40 23.62 32.87
C LYS A 39 5.97 25.02 32.57
N ALA A 40 6.98 25.46 33.32
CA ALA A 40 7.74 26.67 33.03
C ALA A 40 8.39 26.66 31.63
N TYR A 41 8.50 25.51 30.97
CA TYR A 41 9.05 25.36 29.62
C TYR A 41 8.35 26.26 28.58
N GLU A 42 7.03 26.40 28.67
CA GLU A 42 6.28 27.25 27.72
C GLU A 42 6.29 28.73 28.13
N GLN A 43 6.64 29.03 29.38
CA GLN A 43 6.48 30.34 30.00
C GLN A 43 7.80 31.11 30.14
N VAL A 44 8.93 30.40 30.26
CA VAL A 44 10.24 30.97 30.55
C VAL A 44 11.22 30.57 29.44
N PRO A 45 11.54 31.50 28.50
CA PRO A 45 12.43 31.22 27.37
C PRO A 45 13.82 30.72 27.80
N ALA A 46 14.36 31.22 28.91
CA ALA A 46 15.66 30.80 29.44
C ALA A 46 15.67 29.35 29.94
N TYR A 47 14.54 28.86 30.50
CA TYR A 47 14.40 27.47 30.94
C TYR A 47 14.21 26.54 29.74
N LYS A 48 13.45 26.99 28.73
CA LYS A 48 13.29 26.28 27.45
C LYS A 48 14.63 25.98 26.78
N ALA A 49 15.50 26.99 26.67
CA ALA A 49 16.83 26.83 26.07
C ALA A 49 17.69 25.78 26.79
N VAL A 50 17.65 25.74 28.13
CA VAL A 50 18.38 24.75 28.93
C VAL A 50 17.82 23.34 28.74
N ALA A 51 16.50 23.19 28.73
CA ALA A 51 15.84 21.90 28.55
C ALA A 51 16.04 21.32 27.13
N ASP A 52 16.03 22.17 26.09
CA ASP A 52 16.29 21.77 24.71
C ASP A 52 17.75 21.33 24.52
N LEU A 53 18.71 22.11 25.05
CA LEU A 53 20.13 21.76 25.04
C LEU A 53 20.41 20.45 25.80
N PHE A 54 19.75 20.24 26.93
CA PHE A 54 19.89 19.01 27.70
C PHE A 54 19.36 17.77 26.94
N ALA A 55 18.23 17.92 26.23
CA ALA A 55 17.67 16.85 25.41
C ALA A 55 18.56 16.51 24.20
N GLU A 56 19.19 17.52 23.59
CA GLU A 56 20.17 17.34 22.50
C GLU A 56 21.44 16.63 22.99
N HIS A 57 21.98 17.06 24.14
CA HIS A 57 23.20 16.49 24.73
C HIS A 57 23.04 15.04 25.22
N THR A 58 21.87 14.68 25.77
CA THR A 58 21.64 13.34 26.34
C THR A 58 20.95 12.35 25.41
N GLY A 59 20.49 12.82 24.24
CA GLY A 59 19.67 12.03 23.31
C GLY A 59 18.29 11.62 23.86
N LYS A 60 17.95 12.04 25.09
CA LYS A 60 16.66 11.82 25.72
C LYS A 60 15.67 12.85 25.19
N THR A 61 15.18 12.59 23.98
CA THR A 61 14.02 13.32 23.45
C THR A 61 12.80 13.08 24.34
N ARG A 62 11.86 14.03 24.34
CA ARG A 62 10.61 14.06 25.12
C ARG A 62 9.77 12.77 25.04
N VAL A 63 10.20 11.69 25.68
CA VAL A 63 9.40 10.47 25.70
C VAL A 63 8.34 10.68 26.78
N SER A 64 7.12 10.95 26.32
CA SER A 64 5.95 10.98 27.20
C SER A 64 5.94 9.74 28.09
N LYS A 65 5.76 9.93 29.41
CA LYS A 65 5.64 8.85 30.38
C LYS A 65 4.61 7.80 29.96
N SER A 66 3.52 8.22 29.30
CA SER A 66 2.50 7.29 28.81
C SER A 66 3.00 6.42 27.65
N ARG A 67 3.84 6.99 26.77
CA ARG A 67 4.50 6.25 25.68
C ARG A 67 5.53 5.28 26.23
N GLU A 68 6.32 5.72 27.19
CA GLU A 68 7.34 4.88 27.84
C GLU A 68 6.70 3.73 28.63
N ALA A 69 5.66 4.01 29.41
CA ALA A 69 4.88 2.99 30.11
C ALA A 69 4.22 2.01 29.12
N TYR A 70 3.71 2.49 27.99
CA TYR A 70 3.14 1.63 26.95
C TYR A 70 4.19 0.73 26.27
N LEU A 71 5.36 1.28 25.94
CA LEU A 71 6.47 0.49 25.38
C LEU A 71 7.05 -0.49 26.40
N ALA A 72 7.14 -0.10 27.68
CA ALA A 72 7.54 -0.99 28.76
C ALA A 72 6.55 -2.15 28.92
N LYS A 73 5.25 -1.86 28.86
CA LYS A 73 4.20 -2.89 28.83
C LYS A 73 4.39 -3.84 27.64
N LEU A 74 4.61 -3.33 26.42
CA LEU A 74 4.83 -4.16 25.24
C LEU A 74 6.08 -5.05 25.37
N ARG A 75 7.18 -4.53 25.90
CA ARG A 75 8.40 -5.31 26.16
C ARG A 75 8.16 -6.38 27.23
N ALA A 76 7.42 -6.05 28.28
CA ALA A 76 7.04 -6.98 29.34
C ALA A 76 6.14 -8.10 28.81
N ASP A 77 5.14 -7.77 27.98
CA ASP A 77 4.28 -8.75 27.32
C ASP A 77 5.12 -9.69 26.42
N GLN A 78 6.05 -9.15 25.64
CA GLN A 78 6.97 -9.95 24.82
C GLN A 78 7.87 -10.87 25.67
N ALA A 79 8.42 -10.36 26.77
CA ALA A 79 9.26 -11.13 27.68
C ALA A 79 8.47 -12.27 28.36
N PHE A 80 7.24 -11.99 28.81
CA PHE A 80 6.31 -12.99 29.33
C PHE A 80 6.06 -14.11 28.32
N TYR A 81 5.79 -13.75 27.06
CA TYR A 81 5.56 -14.75 26.03
C TYR A 81 6.81 -15.57 25.69
N LYS A 82 8.01 -14.98 25.75
CA LYS A 82 9.28 -15.73 25.61
C LYS A 82 9.49 -16.71 26.77
N ALA A 83 9.23 -16.28 28.01
CA ALA A 83 9.31 -17.13 29.19
C ALA A 83 8.29 -18.29 29.13
N CYS A 84 7.03 -18.02 28.81
CA CYS A 84 6.02 -19.07 28.63
C CYS A 84 6.35 -20.03 27.48
N ALA A 85 7.00 -19.55 26.41
CA ALA A 85 7.45 -20.42 25.32
C ALA A 85 8.60 -21.35 25.75
N ALA A 86 9.50 -20.86 26.60
CA ALA A 86 10.59 -21.64 27.18
C ALA A 86 10.09 -22.65 28.24
N GLU A 87 9.15 -22.25 29.10
CA GLU A 87 8.63 -23.08 30.20
C GLU A 87 7.57 -24.10 29.75
N HIS A 88 6.83 -23.79 28.69
CA HIS A 88 5.73 -24.62 28.21
C HIS A 88 5.82 -24.88 26.71
N VAL A 89 6.86 -25.65 26.34
CA VAL A 89 7.05 -26.18 24.99
C VAL A 89 5.74 -26.81 24.49
N GLY A 90 5.16 -26.25 23.43
CA GLY A 90 3.92 -26.74 22.80
C GLY A 90 2.64 -25.98 23.15
N ARG A 91 2.66 -25.05 24.13
CA ARG A 91 1.47 -24.26 24.51
C ARG A 91 1.38 -22.89 23.86
N TYR A 92 2.38 -22.46 23.09
CA TYR A 92 2.30 -21.18 22.39
C TYR A 92 1.11 -21.17 21.42
N ARG A 93 0.26 -20.15 21.55
CA ARG A 93 -0.87 -19.86 20.68
C ARG A 93 -0.65 -18.44 20.19
N ALA A 94 -0.56 -18.23 18.87
CA ALA A 94 -0.47 -16.88 18.30
C ALA A 94 -1.51 -15.95 18.94
N SER A 95 -1.09 -14.79 19.43
CA SER A 95 -2.01 -13.82 20.00
C SER A 95 -3.00 -13.35 18.93
N GLN A 96 -4.18 -12.84 19.34
CA GLN A 96 -5.14 -12.29 18.36
C GLN A 96 -4.51 -11.14 17.56
N GLN A 97 -3.68 -10.31 18.19
CA GLN A 97 -2.97 -9.21 17.54
C GLN A 97 -2.03 -9.70 16.44
N THR A 98 -1.32 -10.81 16.67
CA THR A 98 -0.44 -11.43 15.68
C THR A 98 -1.23 -11.94 14.48
N VAL A 99 -2.38 -12.57 14.74
CA VAL A 99 -3.28 -13.06 13.67
C VAL A 99 -3.89 -11.89 12.89
N ASP A 100 -4.26 -10.80 13.57
CA ASP A 100 -4.77 -9.58 12.93
C ASP A 100 -3.73 -8.97 11.99
N ALA A 101 -2.46 -8.88 12.43
CA ALA A 101 -1.37 -8.35 11.62
C ALA A 101 -1.06 -9.25 10.41
N ALA A 102 -1.01 -10.58 10.60
CA ALA A 102 -0.78 -11.52 9.52
C ALA A 102 -1.90 -11.49 8.47
N VAL A 103 -3.17 -11.39 8.88
CA VAL A 103 -4.30 -11.26 7.95
C VAL A 103 -4.24 -9.94 7.18
N LEU A 104 -3.89 -8.84 7.85
CA LEU A 104 -3.74 -7.54 7.20
C LEU A 104 -2.66 -7.58 6.11
N LEU A 105 -1.47 -8.13 6.43
CA LEU A 105 -0.37 -8.28 5.47
C LEU A 105 -0.77 -9.07 4.22
N VAL A 106 -1.59 -10.12 4.37
CA VAL A 106 -2.07 -10.91 3.23
C VAL A 106 -3.08 -10.12 2.39
N ILE A 107 -3.95 -9.33 3.03
CA ILE A 107 -4.92 -8.46 2.35
C ILE A 107 -4.22 -7.32 1.60
N ASP A 108 -3.19 -6.73 2.19
CA ASP A 108 -2.42 -5.61 1.60
C ASP A 108 -1.57 -6.06 0.41
N ALA A 109 -0.96 -7.23 0.52
CA ALA A 109 -0.08 -7.77 -0.52
C ALA A 109 -0.82 -8.42 -1.70
N GLU A 110 -2.16 -8.30 -1.76
CA GLU A 110 -3.02 -8.91 -2.79
C GLU A 110 -2.75 -10.41 -2.98
N GLY A 111 -2.38 -11.10 -1.91
CA GLY A 111 -2.10 -12.54 -1.96
C GLY A 111 -0.73 -12.97 -2.48
N ASN A 112 0.21 -12.04 -2.67
CA ASN A 112 1.61 -12.39 -2.99
C ASN A 112 2.41 -12.87 -1.77
N THR A 113 1.93 -12.57 -0.56
CA THR A 113 2.62 -12.94 0.68
C THR A 113 2.36 -14.39 1.05
N GLN A 114 3.44 -15.16 1.21
CA GLN A 114 3.33 -16.53 1.71
C GLN A 114 2.91 -16.52 3.20
N PRO A 115 2.10 -17.49 3.64
CA PRO A 115 1.64 -17.57 5.04
C PRO A 115 2.77 -17.52 6.08
N ARG A 116 3.90 -18.16 5.78
CA ARG A 116 5.08 -18.16 6.65
C ARG A 116 5.70 -16.78 6.78
N ILE A 117 5.81 -16.05 5.67
CA ILE A 117 6.36 -14.68 5.63
C ILE A 117 5.44 -13.73 6.38
N ALA A 118 4.13 -13.80 6.14
CA ALA A 118 3.14 -12.97 6.84
C ALA A 118 3.19 -13.15 8.37
N LEU A 119 3.45 -14.38 8.85
CA LEU A 119 3.57 -14.66 10.28
C LEU A 119 4.89 -14.15 10.86
N LEU A 120 6.01 -14.30 10.13
CA LEU A 120 7.31 -13.75 10.54
C LEU A 120 7.25 -12.23 10.66
N ASP A 121 6.71 -11.56 9.65
CA ASP A 121 6.55 -10.10 9.61
C ASP A 121 5.57 -9.59 10.68
N ALA A 122 4.59 -10.41 11.07
CA ALA A 122 3.70 -10.14 12.20
C ALA A 122 4.36 -10.36 13.58
N GLY A 123 5.64 -10.73 13.63
CA GLY A 123 6.42 -10.88 14.86
C GLY A 123 6.41 -12.29 15.47
N VAL A 124 6.01 -13.33 14.71
CA VAL A 124 6.14 -14.72 15.16
C VAL A 124 7.60 -15.18 15.03
N PRO A 125 8.21 -15.73 16.10
CA PRO A 125 9.56 -16.32 16.01
C PRO A 125 9.66 -17.41 14.93
N ALA A 126 10.79 -17.47 14.22
CA ALA A 126 10.97 -18.37 13.07
C ALA A 126 10.83 -19.86 13.39
N GLU A 127 11.29 -20.28 14.57
CA GLU A 127 11.16 -21.65 15.08
C GLU A 127 9.69 -22.02 15.36
N GLU A 128 8.88 -21.00 15.65
CA GLU A 128 7.49 -21.16 16.05
C GLU A 128 6.52 -21.05 14.87
N THR A 129 6.94 -20.42 13.77
CA THR A 129 6.11 -20.23 12.56
C THR A 129 5.66 -21.56 11.95
N ALA A 130 6.58 -22.53 11.83
CA ALA A 130 6.28 -23.85 11.27
C ALA A 130 5.28 -24.64 12.14
N ARG A 131 5.30 -24.39 13.46
CA ARG A 131 4.48 -25.10 14.45
C ARG A 131 3.10 -24.48 14.63
N ILE A 132 2.98 -23.15 14.60
CA ILE A 132 1.68 -22.46 14.62
C ILE A 132 0.95 -22.68 13.29
N ALA A 133 1.69 -22.69 12.18
CA ALA A 133 1.16 -22.98 10.86
C ALA A 133 0.34 -24.28 10.88
N SER A 134 0.85 -25.37 11.47
CA SER A 134 0.20 -26.69 11.49
C SER A 134 -0.86 -26.88 12.57
N LYS A 135 -1.06 -25.93 13.50
CA LYS A 135 -1.93 -26.11 14.66
C LYS A 135 -3.40 -25.89 14.31
N THR A 136 -4.22 -26.88 14.65
CA THR A 136 -5.68 -26.82 14.47
C THR A 136 -6.35 -25.86 15.46
N GLY A 137 -7.36 -25.10 15.01
CA GLY A 137 -8.20 -24.24 15.87
C GLY A 137 -7.97 -22.72 15.78
N ALA A 138 -7.18 -22.23 14.82
CA ALA A 138 -7.00 -20.80 14.59
C ALA A 138 -8.20 -20.11 13.90
N ARG A 139 -9.16 -20.90 13.39
CA ARG A 139 -10.32 -20.46 12.61
C ARG A 139 -11.11 -19.31 13.26
N ARG A 140 -11.35 -19.37 14.57
CA ARG A 140 -12.08 -18.31 15.29
C ARG A 140 -11.31 -16.97 15.28
N LYS A 141 -9.98 -17.03 15.37
CA LYS A 141 -9.11 -15.84 15.37
C LYS A 141 -9.01 -15.22 13.99
N VAL A 142 -8.83 -16.05 12.96
CA VAL A 142 -8.83 -15.60 11.56
C VAL A 142 -10.16 -14.96 11.20
N LYS A 143 -11.29 -15.59 11.58
CA LYS A 143 -12.63 -15.00 11.39
C LYS A 143 -12.77 -13.63 12.04
N LYS A 144 -12.28 -13.46 13.28
CA LYS A 144 -12.28 -12.16 13.96
C LYS A 144 -11.40 -11.13 13.25
N ALA A 145 -10.23 -11.54 12.78
CA ALA A 145 -9.32 -10.67 12.04
C ALA A 145 -9.94 -10.21 10.71
N LEU A 146 -10.56 -11.12 9.95
CA LEU A 146 -11.28 -10.78 8.72
C LEU A 146 -12.45 -9.82 8.97
N GLN A 147 -13.20 -10.01 10.07
CA GLN A 147 -14.25 -9.08 10.47
C GLN A 147 -13.70 -7.69 10.81
N LYS A 148 -12.59 -7.65 11.56
CA LYS A 148 -11.90 -6.40 11.92
C LYS A 148 -11.43 -5.64 10.67
N HIS A 149 -10.91 -6.35 9.69
CA HIS A 149 -10.39 -5.77 8.44
C HIS A 149 -11.42 -5.71 7.31
N ALA A 150 -12.69 -5.95 7.58
CA ALA A 150 -13.73 -5.95 6.56
C ALA A 150 -13.90 -4.59 5.85
N HIS A 151 -13.50 -3.49 6.50
CA HIS A 151 -13.54 -2.14 5.93
C HIS A 151 -12.26 -1.75 5.18
N HIS A 152 -11.28 -2.64 5.11
CA HIS A 152 -10.07 -2.40 4.32
C HIS A 152 -10.40 -2.27 2.82
N GLN A 153 -9.69 -1.44 2.06
CA GLN A 153 -10.01 -1.17 0.65
C GLN A 153 -10.05 -2.47 -0.18
N ASN A 154 -9.03 -3.32 -0.04
CA ASN A 154 -8.96 -4.59 -0.76
C ASN A 154 -10.02 -5.60 -0.28
N ALA A 155 -10.35 -5.59 1.02
CA ALA A 155 -11.43 -6.41 1.55
C ALA A 155 -12.80 -5.95 1.00
N GLN A 156 -13.03 -4.64 0.92
CA GLN A 156 -14.26 -4.07 0.36
C GLN A 156 -14.40 -4.39 -1.13
N ARG A 157 -13.32 -4.28 -1.91
CA ARG A 157 -13.31 -4.70 -3.32
C ARG A 157 -13.74 -6.16 -3.47
N MET A 158 -13.12 -7.07 -2.70
CA MET A 158 -13.48 -8.49 -2.73
C MET A 158 -14.93 -8.75 -2.27
N ILE A 159 -15.40 -8.06 -1.23
CA ILE A 159 -16.77 -8.19 -0.74
C ILE A 159 -17.78 -7.70 -1.80
N GLN A 160 -17.44 -6.66 -2.56
CA GLN A 160 -18.31 -6.13 -3.63
C GLN A 160 -18.33 -7.03 -4.86
N SER A 161 -17.20 -7.63 -5.25
CA SER A 161 -17.12 -8.49 -6.42
C SER A 161 -17.72 -9.88 -6.19
N GLU A 162 -17.43 -10.53 -5.05
CA GLU A 162 -17.81 -11.94 -4.81
C GLU A 162 -18.73 -12.15 -3.62
N GLY A 163 -18.95 -11.12 -2.82
CA GLY A 163 -19.80 -11.17 -1.65
C GLY A 163 -19.07 -11.53 -0.36
N LYS A 164 -19.66 -11.10 0.75
CA LYS A 164 -19.13 -11.28 2.11
C LYS A 164 -18.89 -12.74 2.50
N ARG A 165 -19.65 -13.68 1.93
CA ARG A 165 -19.51 -15.11 2.21
C ARG A 165 -18.14 -15.63 1.76
N GLU A 166 -17.70 -15.22 0.57
CA GLU A 166 -16.45 -15.71 -0.02
C GLU A 166 -15.24 -15.05 0.63
N TYR A 167 -15.31 -13.74 0.94
CA TYR A 167 -14.29 -13.06 1.75
C TYR A 167 -14.08 -13.73 3.12
N MET A 168 -15.15 -14.22 3.73
CA MET A 168 -15.10 -14.90 5.03
C MET A 168 -14.78 -16.40 4.94
N ARG A 169 -14.54 -16.93 3.74
CA ARG A 169 -14.22 -18.34 3.54
C ARG A 169 -12.86 -18.66 4.16
N MET A 170 -12.76 -19.82 4.80
CA MET A 170 -11.53 -20.28 5.45
C MET A 170 -11.26 -21.72 5.03
N ALA A 171 -9.97 -22.06 4.88
CA ALA A 171 -9.52 -23.43 4.64
C ALA A 171 -9.65 -24.29 5.92
N ALA A 172 -9.39 -25.60 5.77
CA ALA A 172 -9.49 -26.57 6.85
C ALA A 172 -8.40 -26.35 7.93
N ASP A 173 -8.90 -26.07 9.14
CA ASP A 173 -8.36 -26.14 10.50
C ASP A 173 -7.03 -25.46 10.87
N THR A 174 -6.13 -25.17 9.93
CA THR A 174 -4.80 -24.61 10.23
C THR A 174 -4.70 -23.10 9.98
N LEU A 175 -3.82 -22.42 10.73
CA LEU A 175 -3.59 -20.97 10.52
C LEU A 175 -2.94 -20.72 9.15
N SER A 176 -1.93 -21.51 8.77
CA SER A 176 -1.27 -21.35 7.47
C SER A 176 -2.21 -21.65 6.33
N GLY A 177 -3.01 -22.73 6.40
CA GLY A 177 -3.99 -23.04 5.37
C GLY A 177 -5.04 -21.95 5.22
N SER A 178 -5.46 -21.32 6.33
CA SER A 178 -6.40 -20.20 6.27
C SER A 178 -5.77 -18.96 5.62
N LEU A 179 -4.53 -18.62 5.98
CA LEU A 179 -3.79 -17.51 5.36
C LEU A 179 -3.49 -17.77 3.87
N GLU A 180 -3.19 -19.02 3.51
CA GLU A 180 -2.95 -19.45 2.14
C GLU A 180 -4.23 -19.35 1.30
N GLY A 181 -5.36 -19.80 1.84
CA GLY A 181 -6.66 -19.64 1.18
C GLY A 181 -7.01 -18.17 0.94
N ILE A 182 -6.77 -17.29 1.93
CA ILE A 182 -6.97 -15.85 1.75
C ILE A 182 -6.01 -15.32 0.67
N ALA A 183 -4.74 -15.70 0.69
CA ALA A 183 -3.75 -15.26 -0.28
C ALA A 183 -4.11 -15.70 -1.71
N VAL A 184 -4.46 -16.96 -1.91
CA VAL A 184 -4.88 -17.49 -3.22
C VAL A 184 -6.13 -16.77 -3.72
N ASN A 185 -7.13 -16.54 -2.85
CA ASN A 185 -8.33 -15.79 -3.21
C ASN A 185 -7.97 -14.37 -3.66
N MET A 186 -7.19 -13.62 -2.88
CA MET A 186 -6.77 -12.26 -3.24
C MET A 186 -5.99 -12.21 -4.55
N LYS A 187 -5.06 -13.14 -4.77
CA LYS A 187 -4.27 -13.24 -6.00
C LYS A 187 -5.14 -13.54 -7.22
N THR A 188 -6.11 -14.44 -7.07
CA THR A 188 -7.07 -14.78 -8.12
C THR A 188 -7.89 -13.56 -8.51
N GLN A 189 -8.38 -12.80 -7.53
CA GLN A 189 -9.14 -11.57 -7.78
C GLN A 189 -8.30 -10.48 -8.46
N ALA A 190 -7.06 -10.26 -8.00
CA ALA A 190 -6.15 -9.32 -8.65
C ALA A 190 -5.88 -9.71 -10.12
N ARG A 191 -5.81 -11.01 -10.42
CA ARG A 191 -5.66 -11.51 -11.79
C ARG A 191 -6.93 -11.32 -12.61
N LEU A 192 -8.11 -11.62 -12.06
CA LEU A 192 -9.39 -11.44 -12.75
C LEU A 192 -9.63 -9.97 -13.10
N ALA A 193 -9.40 -9.05 -12.16
CA ALA A 193 -9.53 -7.61 -12.42
C ALA A 193 -8.59 -7.13 -13.56
N ARG A 194 -7.37 -7.67 -13.65
CA ARG A 194 -6.45 -7.36 -14.76
C ARG A 194 -6.94 -7.93 -16.09
N LEU A 195 -7.55 -9.11 -16.09
CA LEU A 195 -8.12 -9.72 -17.30
C LEU A 195 -9.34 -8.94 -17.79
N GLU A 196 -10.26 -8.57 -16.90
CA GLU A 196 -11.43 -7.74 -17.23
C GLU A 196 -11.01 -6.41 -17.84
N GLN A 197 -9.99 -5.75 -17.28
CA GLN A 197 -9.45 -4.51 -17.84
C GLN A 197 -8.84 -4.73 -19.23
N SER A 198 -8.05 -5.80 -19.40
CA SER A 198 -7.46 -6.15 -20.70
C SER A 198 -8.53 -6.46 -21.75
N GLU A 199 -9.62 -7.13 -21.36
CA GLU A 199 -10.74 -7.44 -22.25
C GLU A 199 -11.45 -6.17 -22.70
N ALA A 200 -11.69 -5.23 -21.79
CA ALA A 200 -12.28 -3.93 -22.12
C ALA A 200 -11.41 -3.14 -23.11
N ASP A 201 -10.09 -3.15 -22.92
CA ASP A 201 -9.15 -2.46 -23.81
C ASP A 201 -9.04 -3.16 -25.18
N HIS A 202 -9.07 -4.49 -25.21
CA HIS A 202 -9.13 -5.25 -26.46
C HIS A 202 -10.44 -4.99 -27.22
N ALA A 203 -11.58 -4.96 -26.54
CA ALA A 203 -12.87 -4.66 -27.15
C ALA A 203 -12.88 -3.27 -27.80
N ARG A 204 -12.28 -2.26 -27.15
CA ARG A 204 -12.10 -0.92 -27.74
C ARG A 204 -11.23 -0.97 -28.99
N ARG A 205 -10.14 -1.73 -28.96
CA ARG A 205 -9.23 -1.83 -30.11
C ARG A 205 -9.87 -2.56 -31.29
N ILE A 206 -10.65 -3.61 -31.02
CA ILE A 206 -11.41 -4.33 -32.05
C ILE A 206 -12.41 -3.37 -32.71
N ALA A 207 -13.21 -2.65 -31.91
CA ALA A 207 -14.17 -1.68 -32.44
C ALA A 207 -13.50 -0.59 -33.30
N GLU A 208 -12.32 -0.11 -32.91
CA GLU A 208 -11.54 0.85 -33.70
C GLU A 208 -11.05 0.23 -35.03
N LEU A 209 -10.55 -1.00 -35.01
CA LEU A 209 -10.08 -1.70 -36.20
C LEU A 209 -11.23 -2.03 -37.15
N GLU A 210 -12.37 -2.49 -36.64
CA GLU A 210 -13.58 -2.73 -37.43
C GLU A 210 -14.07 -1.44 -38.11
N ALA A 211 -14.06 -0.30 -37.40
CA ALA A 211 -14.40 0.99 -37.98
C ALA A 211 -13.42 1.43 -39.09
N ARG A 212 -12.12 1.17 -38.90
CA ARG A 212 -11.10 1.45 -39.92
C ARG A 212 -11.25 0.54 -41.14
N LEU A 213 -11.54 -0.74 -40.93
CA LEU A 213 -11.74 -1.72 -41.99
C LEU A 213 -12.99 -1.36 -42.81
N ALA A 214 -14.11 -1.07 -42.16
CA ALA A 214 -15.33 -0.62 -42.84
C ALA A 214 -15.09 0.66 -43.68
N ALA A 215 -14.28 1.60 -43.18
CA ALA A 215 -13.92 2.81 -43.93
C ALA A 215 -12.99 2.53 -45.12
N MET A 216 -12.15 1.49 -45.04
CA MET A 216 -11.25 1.07 -46.10
C MET A 216 -11.99 0.26 -47.17
N ASP A 217 -12.85 -0.69 -46.77
CA ASP A 217 -13.70 -1.47 -47.67
C ASP A 217 -14.63 -0.55 -48.48
N ALA A 218 -15.19 0.50 -47.87
CA ALA A 218 -16.00 1.48 -48.57
C ALA A 218 -15.22 2.25 -49.66
N ARG A 219 -13.89 2.42 -49.51
CA ARG A 219 -13.03 3.03 -50.53
C ARG A 219 -12.71 2.04 -51.64
N HIS A 220 -12.30 0.82 -51.27
CA HIS A 220 -11.94 -0.21 -52.24
C HIS A 220 -13.14 -0.66 -53.07
N ALA A 221 -14.35 -0.74 -52.51
CA ALA A 221 -15.55 -1.08 -53.28
C ALA A 221 -15.83 -0.13 -54.45
N VAL A 222 -15.43 1.15 -54.35
CA VAL A 222 -15.55 2.11 -55.46
C VAL A 222 -14.41 1.93 -56.45
N ASP A 223 -13.19 1.77 -55.95
CA ASP A 223 -11.99 1.63 -56.78
C ASP A 223 -12.02 0.30 -57.58
N ASP A 224 -12.47 -0.81 -56.97
CA ASP A 224 -12.60 -2.15 -57.59
C ASP A 224 -13.76 -2.24 -58.59
N ALA A 225 -14.78 -1.39 -58.46
CA ALA A 225 -15.87 -1.28 -59.43
C ALA A 225 -15.45 -0.59 -60.74
N GLY A 226 -14.22 -0.04 -60.81
CA GLY A 226 -13.71 0.68 -61.98
C GLY A 226 -14.45 1.98 -62.26
N VAL A 227 -15.20 2.50 -61.29
CA VAL A 227 -16.00 3.73 -61.41
C VAL A 227 -15.15 4.91 -60.96
N ASP A 228 -15.01 5.94 -61.80
CA ASP A 228 -14.36 7.20 -61.39
C ASP A 228 -15.13 7.81 -60.20
N PRO A 229 -14.51 7.89 -58.99
CA PRO A 229 -15.17 8.41 -57.79
C PRO A 229 -15.70 9.83 -57.95
N ARG A 230 -15.09 10.64 -58.83
CA ARG A 230 -15.52 12.01 -59.12
C ARG A 230 -16.82 12.02 -59.91
N ALA A 231 -16.94 11.16 -60.93
CA ALA A 231 -18.13 11.04 -61.74
C ALA A 231 -19.32 10.52 -60.93
N GLU A 232 -19.09 9.51 -60.07
CA GLU A 232 -20.13 8.97 -59.19
C GLU A 232 -20.60 9.98 -58.13
N ALA A 233 -19.69 10.78 -57.59
CA ALA A 233 -20.03 11.87 -56.67
C ALA A 233 -20.96 12.91 -57.32
N LEU A 234 -20.72 13.24 -58.60
CA LEU A 234 -21.54 14.18 -59.35
C LEU A 234 -22.93 13.58 -59.64
N ARG A 235 -22.98 12.31 -60.06
CA ARG A 235 -24.22 11.56 -60.33
C ARG A 235 -25.11 11.51 -59.08
N LEU A 236 -24.57 11.10 -57.94
CA LEU A 236 -25.32 11.02 -56.67
C LEU A 236 -25.80 12.41 -56.20
N HIS A 237 -25.03 13.48 -56.47
CA HIS A 237 -25.46 14.84 -56.16
C HIS A 237 -26.61 15.29 -57.05
N THR A 238 -26.57 14.97 -58.35
CA THR A 238 -27.70 15.25 -59.27
C THR A 238 -28.95 14.46 -58.93
N GLU A 239 -28.80 13.29 -58.30
CA GLU A 239 -29.91 12.49 -57.73
C GLU A 239 -30.47 13.07 -56.41
N GLY A 240 -29.89 14.15 -55.90
CA GLY A 240 -30.37 14.87 -54.73
C GLY A 240 -29.78 14.42 -53.40
N LEU A 241 -28.75 13.56 -53.39
CA LEU A 241 -28.08 13.20 -52.13
C LEU A 241 -27.24 14.37 -51.59
N GLY A 242 -27.33 14.61 -50.28
CA GLY A 242 -26.50 15.60 -49.61
C GLY A 242 -25.03 15.17 -49.50
N TYR A 243 -24.10 16.13 -49.47
CA TYR A 243 -22.64 15.88 -49.45
C TYR A 243 -22.16 14.90 -48.38
N LYS A 244 -22.82 14.86 -47.21
CA LYS A 244 -22.47 13.93 -46.13
C LYS A 244 -22.82 12.47 -46.48
N ALA A 245 -23.96 12.26 -47.14
CA ALA A 245 -24.38 10.93 -47.58
C ALA A 245 -23.50 10.41 -48.72
N ILE A 246 -23.12 11.28 -49.66
CA ILE A 246 -22.19 10.96 -50.75
C ILE A 246 -20.80 10.61 -50.19
N ALA A 247 -20.29 11.40 -49.24
CA ALA A 247 -19.01 11.14 -48.57
C ALA A 247 -18.97 9.77 -47.89
N GLY A 248 -20.05 9.38 -47.20
CA GLY A 248 -20.18 8.07 -46.58
C GLY A 248 -20.24 6.93 -47.59
N ARG A 249 -20.90 7.14 -48.74
CA ARG A 249 -21.08 6.12 -49.78
C ARG A 249 -19.84 5.87 -50.64
N ILE A 250 -19.04 6.91 -50.89
CA ILE A 250 -17.82 6.83 -51.72
C ILE A 250 -16.55 6.64 -50.86
N GLY A 251 -16.65 6.81 -49.54
CA GLY A 251 -15.51 6.69 -48.62
C GLY A 251 -14.50 7.84 -48.69
N ARG A 252 -14.91 9.01 -49.21
CA ARG A 252 -14.08 10.23 -49.35
C ARG A 252 -14.57 11.33 -48.40
N SER A 253 -13.70 12.29 -48.05
CA SER A 253 -14.11 13.35 -47.13
C SER A 253 -15.19 14.25 -47.74
N GLN A 254 -16.09 14.80 -46.91
CA GLN A 254 -17.12 15.73 -47.37
C GLN A 254 -16.53 16.95 -48.09
N SER A 255 -15.36 17.42 -47.66
CA SER A 255 -14.62 18.51 -48.33
C SER A 255 -14.18 18.13 -49.73
N THR A 256 -13.68 16.92 -49.92
CA THR A 256 -13.26 16.38 -51.23
C THR A 256 -14.46 16.27 -52.18
N VAL A 257 -15.56 15.68 -51.71
CA VAL A 257 -16.81 15.57 -52.49
C VAL A 257 -17.34 16.95 -52.88
N ARG A 258 -17.36 17.90 -51.95
CA ARG A 258 -17.81 19.27 -52.22
C ARG A 258 -16.94 19.95 -53.28
N ASN A 259 -15.62 19.78 -53.23
CA ASN A 259 -14.72 20.36 -54.22
C ASN A 259 -14.94 19.76 -55.60
N TRP A 260 -15.18 18.44 -55.69
CA TRP A 260 -15.49 17.77 -56.95
C TRP A 260 -16.79 18.25 -57.59
N VAL A 261 -17.86 18.39 -56.80
CA VAL A 261 -19.16 18.88 -57.27
C VAL A 261 -19.09 20.36 -57.67
N LYS A 262 -18.30 21.17 -56.97
CA LYS A 262 -18.12 22.60 -57.30
C LYS A 262 -17.23 22.86 -58.51
N ALA A 263 -16.32 21.93 -58.81
CA ALA A 263 -15.37 22.05 -59.92
C ALA A 263 -15.84 21.33 -61.20
N ALA A 264 -17.08 20.83 -61.20
CA ALA A 264 -17.78 20.28 -62.36
C ALA A 264 -18.71 21.34 -62.93
#